data_AF-A0A5C1QIE9-F1
#
_entry.id   AF-A0A5C1QIE9-F1
#
_cell.length_a   1.000
_cell.length_b   1.000
_cell.length_c   1.000
_cell.angle_alpha   90.00
_cell.angle_beta   90.00
_cell.angle_gamma   90.00
#
_symmetry.space_group_name_H-M   'P 1'
#
loop_
_entity.id
_entity.type
_entity.pdbx_description
1 polymer ?
#
loop_
_entity_poly.entity_id
_entity_poly.type
_entity_poly.pdbx_seq_one_letter_code
_entity_poly.pdbx_strand_id
1 'polypeptide(L)'
;MNRIYAGQSSLVIRTHTSCSLSEAVECQIRYRKPDGTDGAFPALIEDSLEGIISYTVSEGDIDQYGHWRFWAWVRFTGDKCAPGDVQKVFIRREGR
;
A
#
# COMPACT_ATOMS: atom_id res chain seq x y z
N MET A 1 -7.73 8.09 -17.20
CA MET A 1 -6.98 9.04 -16.36
C MET A 1 -6.20 8.21 -15.33
N ASN A 2 -4.87 8.31 -15.27
CA ASN A 2 -4.04 7.44 -14.41
C ASN A 2 -3.18 8.26 -13.41
N ARG A 3 -3.76 9.33 -12.86
CA ARG A 3 -3.09 10.21 -11.90
C ARG A 3 -3.77 10.07 -10.55
N ILE A 4 -2.96 10.09 -9.49
CA ILE A 4 -3.41 10.01 -8.11
C ILE A 4 -3.29 11.41 -7.49
N TYR A 5 -4.32 11.84 -6.77
CA TYR A 5 -4.37 13.16 -6.14
C TYR A 5 -4.49 13.05 -4.62
N ALA A 6 -3.90 14.01 -3.90
CA ALA A 6 -4.07 14.13 -2.46
C ALA A 6 -5.55 14.41 -2.12
N GLY A 7 -6.07 13.74 -1.09
CA GLY A 7 -7.47 13.80 -0.67
C GLY A 7 -8.44 12.93 -1.49
N GLN A 8 -7.95 12.14 -2.46
CA GLN A 8 -8.80 11.24 -3.23
C GLN A 8 -9.28 10.05 -2.38
N SER A 9 -10.60 9.91 -2.23
CA SER A 9 -11.24 8.80 -1.48
C SER A 9 -11.68 7.63 -2.36
N SER A 10 -11.81 7.81 -3.67
CA SER A 10 -12.10 6.74 -4.63
C SER A 10 -10.79 6.16 -5.20
N LEU A 11 -9.89 5.74 -4.32
CA LEU A 11 -8.60 5.15 -4.67
C LEU A 11 -8.44 3.79 -3.98
N VAL A 12 -8.06 2.78 -4.74
CA VAL A 12 -7.70 1.46 -4.22
C VAL A 12 -6.23 1.21 -4.52
N ILE A 13 -5.44 0.95 -3.49
CA ILE A 13 -4.06 0.54 -3.62
C ILE A 13 -4.06 -0.98 -3.66
N ARG A 14 -3.70 -1.55 -4.81
CA ARG A 14 -3.54 -2.99 -5.01
C ARG A 14 -2.08 -3.30 -5.25
N THR A 15 -1.57 -4.36 -4.63
CA THR A 15 -0.20 -4.82 -4.83
C THR A 15 -0.13 -6.34 -4.85
N HIS A 16 0.87 -6.84 -5.57
CA HIS A 16 1.19 -8.25 -5.69
C HIS A 16 2.42 -8.53 -4.84
N THR A 17 2.29 -9.44 -3.88
CA THR A 17 3.37 -9.81 -2.94
C THR A 17 4.37 -10.77 -3.55
N SER A 18 4.05 -11.36 -4.72
CA SER A 18 4.87 -12.35 -5.42
C SER A 18 5.16 -13.61 -4.59
N CYS A 19 4.33 -13.87 -3.59
CA CYS A 19 4.38 -15.03 -2.73
C CYS A 19 2.97 -15.43 -2.30
N SER A 20 2.76 -16.72 -2.06
CA SER A 20 1.49 -17.20 -1.51
C SER A 20 1.28 -16.66 -0.09
N LEU A 21 0.05 -16.27 0.20
CA LEU A 21 -0.39 -15.70 1.47
C LEU A 21 -1.21 -16.68 2.31
N SER A 22 -1.21 -17.97 1.96
CA SER A 22 -2.03 -18.98 2.66
C SER A 22 -1.72 -19.11 4.16
N GLU A 23 -0.49 -18.78 4.57
CA GLU A 23 -0.07 -18.79 5.99
C GLU A 23 0.15 -17.37 6.55
N ALA A 24 -0.32 -16.34 5.84
CA ALA A 24 -0.20 -14.95 6.27
C ALA A 24 -1.13 -14.69 7.46
N VAL A 25 -0.56 -14.15 8.53
CA VAL A 25 -1.26 -13.72 9.74
C VAL A 25 -1.62 -12.24 9.66
N GLU A 26 -0.79 -11.45 8.96
CA GLU A 26 -1.01 -10.01 8.82
C GLU A 26 -0.46 -9.53 7.48
N CYS A 27 -1.24 -8.72 6.77
CA CYS A 27 -0.83 -8.06 5.54
C CYS A 27 -0.98 -6.55 5.71
N GLN A 28 0.05 -5.82 5.30
CA GLN A 28 0.08 -4.37 5.33
C GLN A 28 0.59 -3.83 4.00
N ILE A 29 0.05 -2.69 3.59
CA ILE A 29 0.67 -1.82 2.59
C ILE A 29 1.38 -0.73 3.37
N ARG A 30 2.69 -0.84 3.49
CA ARG A 30 3.50 0.17 4.15
C ARG A 30 3.79 1.31 3.21
N TYR A 31 3.97 2.48 3.78
CA TYR A 31 4.23 3.68 3.03
C TYR A 31 5.23 4.59 3.72
N ARG A 32 5.85 5.44 2.90
CA ARG A 32 6.62 6.59 3.35
C ARG A 32 6.17 7.83 2.61
N LYS A 33 5.73 8.82 3.37
CA LYS A 33 5.28 10.13 2.91
C LYS A 33 6.46 10.96 2.36
N PRO A 34 6.18 12.04 1.61
CA PRO A 34 7.20 12.95 1.09
C PRO A 34 8.02 13.65 2.18
N ASP A 35 7.40 13.93 3.33
CA ASP A 35 8.06 14.49 4.52
C ASP A 35 8.99 13.50 5.25
N GLY A 36 8.97 12.23 4.83
CA GLY A 36 9.77 11.15 5.40
C GLY A 36 9.06 10.32 6.47
N THR A 37 7.83 10.66 6.86
CA THR A 37 7.02 9.91 7.82
C THR A 37 6.64 8.56 7.25
N ASP A 38 6.87 7.50 8.03
CA ASP A 38 6.47 6.14 7.68
C ASP A 38 5.11 5.79 8.30
N GLY A 39 4.38 4.88 7.66
CA GLY A 39 3.11 4.36 8.16
C GLY A 39 2.73 3.05 7.47
N ALA A 40 1.57 2.53 7.83
CA ALA A 40 1.05 1.29 7.29
C ALA A 40 -0.47 1.34 7.17
N PHE A 41 -0.98 0.83 6.06
CA PHE A 41 -2.40 0.53 5.87
C PHE A 41 -2.63 -0.96 6.10
N PRO A 42 -3.65 -1.35 6.89
CA PRO A 42 -4.04 -2.75 7.00
C PRO A 42 -4.60 -3.21 5.65
N ALA A 43 -3.99 -4.23 5.04
CA ALA A 43 -4.38 -4.69 3.71
C ALA A 43 -5.27 -5.93 3.80
N LEU A 44 -6.28 -5.98 2.92
CA LEU A 44 -7.14 -7.14 2.72
C LEU A 44 -6.50 -8.08 1.71
N ILE A 45 -6.58 -9.38 1.96
CA ILE A 45 -6.16 -10.40 1.00
C ILE A 45 -7.30 -10.60 0.00
N GLU A 46 -7.06 -10.27 -1.26
CA GLU A 46 -8.03 -10.50 -2.34
C GLU A 46 -7.86 -11.89 -2.95
N ASP A 47 -6.61 -12.32 -3.11
CA ASP A 47 -6.25 -13.65 -3.60
C ASP A 47 -5.02 -14.16 -2.85
N SER A 48 -5.19 -15.22 -2.06
CA SER A 48 -4.11 -15.77 -1.24
C SER A 48 -3.14 -16.67 -2.03
N LEU A 49 -3.54 -17.20 -3.18
CA LEU A 49 -2.69 -18.04 -4.01
C LEU A 49 -1.80 -17.20 -4.91
N GLU A 50 -2.40 -16.19 -5.57
CA GLU A 50 -1.67 -15.22 -6.40
C GLU A 50 -0.94 -14.17 -5.55
N GLY A 51 -1.26 -14.04 -4.27
CA GLY A 51 -0.60 -13.07 -3.38
C GLY A 51 -1.02 -11.64 -3.65
N ILE A 52 -2.31 -11.41 -3.87
CA ILE A 52 -2.86 -10.08 -4.12
C ILE A 52 -3.45 -9.53 -2.83
N ILE A 53 -2.97 -8.36 -2.43
CA ILE A 53 -3.53 -7.59 -1.32
C ILE A 53 -3.99 -6.21 -1.79
N SER A 54 -5.02 -5.68 -1.15
CA SER A 54 -5.54 -4.36 -1.46
C SER A 54 -5.94 -3.56 -0.23
N TYR A 55 -5.97 -2.24 -0.39
CA TYR A 55 -6.50 -1.31 0.58
C TYR A 55 -7.29 -0.22 -0.12
N THR A 56 -8.52 0.00 0.33
CA THR A 56 -9.34 1.13 -0.11
C THR A 56 -8.99 2.34 0.73
N VAL A 57 -8.48 3.38 0.07
CA VAL A 57 -8.05 4.62 0.71
C VAL A 57 -9.25 5.37 1.27
N SER A 58 -9.13 5.79 2.51
CA SER A 58 -10.09 6.63 3.22
C SER A 58 -9.71 8.11 3.11
N GLU A 59 -10.65 8.99 3.44
CA GLU A 59 -10.37 10.41 3.51
C GLU A 59 -9.23 10.71 4.50
N GLY A 60 -8.22 11.46 4.04
CA GLY A 60 -7.06 11.84 4.86
C GLY A 60 -5.88 10.86 4.85
N ASP A 61 -6.02 9.66 4.28
CA ASP A 61 -4.91 8.70 4.20
C ASP A 61 -3.78 9.19 3.29
N ILE A 62 -4.17 9.78 2.17
CA ILE A 62 -3.27 10.37 1.18
C ILE A 62 -3.38 11.89 1.28
N ASP A 63 -2.74 12.45 2.30
CA ASP A 63 -2.85 13.85 2.73
C ASP A 63 -1.80 14.79 2.12
N GLN A 64 -0.73 14.23 1.55
CA GLN A 64 0.41 15.02 1.06
C GLN A 64 0.64 14.82 -0.44
N TYR A 65 0.97 15.89 -1.13
CA TYR A 65 1.46 15.84 -2.52
C TYR A 65 2.97 15.60 -2.54
N GLY A 66 3.45 14.91 -3.57
CA GLY A 66 4.87 14.59 -3.75
C GLY A 66 5.14 13.11 -3.98
N HIS A 67 6.40 12.71 -3.83
CA HIS A 67 6.81 11.31 -4.00
C HIS A 67 6.53 10.50 -2.74
N TRP A 68 5.52 9.65 -2.83
CA TRP A 68 5.26 8.61 -1.86
C TRP A 68 6.01 7.33 -2.26
N ARG A 69 6.35 6.53 -1.27
CA ARG A 69 6.85 5.16 -1.45
C ARG A 69 5.84 4.23 -0.85
N PHE A 70 5.51 3.15 -1.55
CA PHE A 70 4.64 2.09 -1.08
C PHE A 70 5.33 0.74 -1.25
N TRP A 71 5.13 -0.18 -0.31
CA TRP A 71 5.59 -1.56 -0.44
C TRP A 71 4.68 -2.49 0.34
N ALA A 72 4.55 -3.72 -0.15
CA ALA A 72 3.86 -4.76 0.59
C ALA A 72 4.70 -5.19 1.80
N TRP A 73 4.04 -5.56 2.89
CA TRP A 73 4.67 -6.22 4.02
C TRP A 73 3.73 -7.30 4.54
N VAL A 74 4.24 -8.51 4.65
CA VAL A 74 3.46 -9.67 5.09
C VAL A 74 4.15 -10.30 6.29
N ARG A 75 3.38 -10.64 7.32
CA ARG A 75 3.81 -11.48 8.44
C ARG A 75 3.12 -12.83 8.34
N PHE A 76 3.92 -13.88 8.39
CA PHE A 76 3.49 -15.26 8.39
C PHE A 76 3.52 -15.82 9.81
N THR A 77 2.95 -17.02 9.96
CA THR A 77 3.02 -17.79 11.20
C THR A 77 4.47 -18.01 11.62
N GLY A 78 4.75 -17.90 12.93
CA GLY A 78 6.12 -18.00 13.46
C GLY A 78 6.97 -16.75 13.25
N ASP A 79 6.34 -15.58 13.15
CA ASP A 79 6.95 -14.23 13.08
C ASP A 79 7.89 -13.99 11.89
N LYS A 80 7.82 -14.84 10.86
CA LYS A 80 8.53 -14.61 9.61
C LYS A 80 7.89 -13.45 8.84
N CYS A 81 8.71 -12.55 8.35
CA CYS A 81 8.25 -11.36 7.62
C CYS A 81 8.82 -11.33 6.21
N ALA A 82 7.99 -10.98 5.22
CA ALA A 82 8.39 -10.76 3.84
C ALA A 82 8.05 -9.31 3.42
N PRO A 83 9.05 -8.42 3.33
CA PRO A 83 8.87 -7.13 2.68
C PRO A 83 8.90 -7.30 1.15
N GLY A 84 8.01 -6.60 0.46
CA GLY A 84 8.01 -6.50 -1.00
C GLY A 84 8.84 -5.33 -1.52
N ASP A 85 8.90 -5.21 -2.85
CA ASP A 85 9.61 -4.14 -3.52
C ASP A 85 8.94 -2.78 -3.33
N VAL A 86 9.77 -1.74 -3.20
CA VAL A 86 9.31 -0.36 -3.02
C VAL A 86 8.93 0.27 -4.37
N GLN A 87 7.69 0.70 -4.47
CA GLN A 87 7.16 1.46 -5.60
C GLN A 87 7.08 2.94 -5.26
N LYS A 88 7.65 3.78 -6.13
CA LYS A 88 7.57 5.25 -6.02
C LYS A 88 6.37 5.75 -6.81
N VAL A 89 5.47 6.46 -6.14
CA VAL A 89 4.25 7.00 -6.74
C VAL A 89 4.21 8.51 -6.51
N PHE A 90 3.98 9.28 -7.57
CA PHE A 90 3.87 10.73 -7.45
C PHE A 90 2.40 11.13 -7.27
N ILE A 91 2.11 11.68 -6.11
CA ILE A 91 0.78 12.15 -5.71
C ILE A 91 0.67 13.63 -6.02
N ARG A 92 -0.35 14.00 -6.78
CA ARG A 92 -0.56 15.36 -7.29
C ARG A 92 -1.49 16.15 -6.39
N ARG A 93 -1.46 17.46 -6.59
CA ARG A 93 -2.48 18.36 -6.08
C ARG A 93 -3.58 18.51 -7.13
N GLU A 94 -4.84 18.45 -6.72
CA GLU A 94 -5.93 18.68 -7.65
C GLU A 94 -5.80 20.08 -8.31
N GLY A 95 -6.01 20.15 -9.62
CA GLY A 95 -5.93 21.39 -10.39
C GLY A 95 -4.53 21.94 -10.64
N ARG A 96 -3.44 21.21 -10.32
CA ARG A 96 -2.05 21.61 -10.60
C ARG A 96 -1.15 20.47 -11.09
#